data_AF-A0A1I6G669-F1
#
_entry.id   AF-A0A1I6G669-F1
#
_cell.length_a   1.000
_cell.length_b   1.000
_cell.length_c   1.000
_cell.angle_alpha   90.00
_cell.angle_beta   90.00
_cell.angle_gamma   90.00
#
_symmetry.space_group_name_H-M   'P 1'
#
loop_
_entity.id
_entity.type
_entity.pdbx_description
1 polymer ?
#
loop_
_entity_poly.entity_id
_entity_poly.type
_entity_poly.pdbx_seq_one_letter_code
_entity_poly.pdbx_strand_id
1 'polypeptide(L)'
;MDALRLEHLVWAALFGLVVAAPLGFFLAPDPTGFVPFALAALAFVVAVPLVFRAFAFAASPTAEAGDVTARFASFFVVSFTLRLGLDAVGFGGLAGNVVSLAAGWLAATYAATRLNPRRWGRGGVSA
;
A
#
# COMPACT_ATOMS: atom_id res chain seq x y z
N MET A 1 -5.92 9.16 20.17
CA MET A 1 -6.38 8.69 18.84
C MET A 1 -6.19 7.19 18.78
N ASP A 2 -7.17 6.47 18.25
CA ASP A 2 -7.08 5.02 18.06
C ASP A 2 -5.95 4.70 17.07
N ALA A 3 -4.98 3.87 17.48
CA ALA A 3 -3.77 3.61 16.70
C ALA A 3 -4.08 3.02 15.32
N LEU A 4 -5.16 2.24 15.21
CA LEU A 4 -5.65 1.68 13.95
C LEU A 4 -6.13 2.78 13.00
N ARG A 5 -6.83 3.79 13.54
CA ARG A 5 -7.33 4.92 12.77
C ARG A 5 -6.18 5.78 12.23
N LEU A 6 -5.13 5.97 13.02
CA LEU A 6 -3.93 6.68 12.59
C LEU A 6 -3.21 5.92 11.46
N GLU A 7 -3.06 4.61 11.60
CA GLU A 7 -2.46 3.77 10.55
C GLU A 7 -3.24 3.86 9.24
N HIS A 8 -4.57 3.75 9.28
CA HIS A 8 -5.41 3.92 8.08
C HIS A 8 -5.24 5.30 7.45
N LEU A 9 -5.14 6.36 8.25
CA LEU A 9 -4.93 7.72 7.75
C LEU A 9 -3.57 7.88 7.07
N VAL A 10 -2.50 7.35 7.67
CA VAL A 10 -1.15 7.38 7.10
C VAL A 10 -1.12 6.65 5.76
N TRP A 11 -1.64 5.42 5.71
CA TRP A 11 -1.68 4.66 4.45
C TRP A 11 -2.59 5.32 3.41
N ALA A 12 -3.73 5.89 3.82
CA ALA A 12 -4.60 6.62 2.90
C ALA A 12 -3.90 7.85 2.29
N ALA A 13 -3.11 8.58 3.08
CA ALA A 13 -2.29 9.69 2.60
C ALA A 13 -1.22 9.21 1.60
N LEU A 14 -0.52 8.11 1.90
CA LEU A 14 0.48 7.55 0.99
C LEU A 14 -0.13 7.10 -0.34
N PHE A 15 -1.24 6.35 -0.32
CA PHE A 15 -1.97 5.98 -1.54
C PHE A 15 -2.49 7.20 -2.29
N GLY A 16 -3.04 8.17 -1.56
CA GLY A 16 -3.50 9.43 -2.12
C GLY A 16 -2.38 10.14 -2.88
N LEU A 17 -1.17 10.20 -2.34
CA LEU A 17 0.00 10.80 -3.00
C LEU A 17 0.38 10.04 -4.28
N VAL A 18 0.44 8.71 -4.21
CA VAL A 18 0.79 7.84 -5.34
C VAL A 18 -0.20 7.98 -6.50
N VAL A 19 -1.48 8.21 -6.22
CA VAL A 19 -2.50 8.44 -7.26
C VAL A 19 -2.49 9.88 -7.74
N ALA A 20 -2.43 10.84 -6.82
CA ALA A 20 -2.58 12.26 -7.11
C ALA A 20 -1.45 12.83 -7.97
N ALA A 21 -0.20 12.45 -7.68
CA ALA A 21 0.94 13.02 -8.40
C ALA A 21 0.93 12.66 -9.90
N PRO A 22 0.81 11.38 -10.31
CA PRO A 22 0.68 11.03 -11.72
C PRO A 22 -0.56 11.65 -12.38
N LEU A 23 -1.69 11.72 -11.66
CA LEU A 23 -2.91 12.30 -12.21
C LEU A 23 -2.75 13.80 -12.52
N GLY A 24 -2.09 14.54 -11.64
CA GLY A 24 -1.81 15.96 -11.84
C GLY A 24 -0.99 16.21 -13.11
N PHE A 25 0.10 15.46 -13.29
CA PHE A 25 0.95 15.55 -14.48
C PHE A 25 0.31 14.94 -15.74
N PHE A 26 -0.59 13.97 -15.60
CA PHE A 26 -1.33 13.42 -16.73
C PHE A 26 -2.34 14.43 -17.29
N LEU A 27 -3.05 15.14 -16.40
CA LEU A 27 -4.05 16.13 -16.78
C LEU A 27 -3.45 17.48 -17.19
N ALA A 28 -2.30 17.83 -16.63
CA ALA A 28 -1.51 19.00 -17.01
C ALA A 28 -0.04 18.57 -17.24
N PRO A 29 0.30 18.18 -18.48
CA PRO A 29 1.62 17.63 -18.81
C PRO A 29 2.77 18.62 -18.69
N ASP A 30 2.49 19.92 -18.71
CA ASP A 30 3.50 20.95 -18.52
C ASP A 30 3.83 21.09 -17.01
N PRO A 31 5.04 20.66 -16.58
CA PRO A 31 5.42 20.65 -15.18
C PRO A 31 5.83 22.04 -14.66
N THR A 32 5.93 23.05 -15.53
CA THR A 32 6.48 24.36 -15.18
C THR A 32 5.47 25.30 -14.51
N GLY A 33 4.17 24.97 -14.57
CA GLY A 33 3.08 25.78 -14.02
C GLY A 33 2.54 25.30 -12.68
N PHE A 34 1.73 26.14 -12.03
CA PHE A 34 1.00 25.79 -10.79
C PHE A 34 -0.14 24.78 -11.02
N VAL A 35 -0.65 24.69 -12.25
CA VAL A 35 -1.80 23.86 -12.64
C VAL A 35 -1.63 22.38 -12.28
N PRO A 36 -0.55 21.65 -12.64
CA PRO A 36 -0.37 20.25 -12.24
C PRO A 36 -0.39 20.05 -10.73
N PHE A 37 0.20 20.96 -9.96
CA PHE A 37 0.20 20.90 -8.50
C PHE A 37 -1.19 21.12 -7.92
N ALA A 38 -1.96 22.06 -8.47
CA ALA A 38 -3.34 22.29 -8.04
C ALA A 38 -4.24 21.07 -8.33
N LEU A 39 -4.08 20.46 -9.50
CA LEU A 39 -4.81 19.23 -9.88
C LEU A 39 -4.40 18.05 -9.00
N ALA A 40 -3.10 17.88 -8.72
CA ALA A 40 -2.62 16.86 -7.79
C ALA A 40 -3.17 17.09 -6.37
N ALA A 41 -3.17 18.33 -5.87
CA ALA A 41 -3.74 18.64 -4.57
C ALA A 41 -5.23 18.32 -4.50
N LEU A 42 -6.00 18.65 -5.55
CA LEU A 42 -7.41 18.33 -5.63
C LEU A 42 -7.66 16.82 -5.67
N ALA A 43 -6.90 16.09 -6.48
CA ALA A 43 -6.94 14.63 -6.54
C ALA A 43 -6.59 14.00 -5.18
N PHE A 44 -5.60 14.53 -4.48
CA PHE A 44 -5.19 14.07 -3.15
C PHE A 44 -6.31 14.26 -2.13
N VAL A 45 -6.93 15.45 -2.07
CA VAL A 45 -8.04 15.77 -1.16
C VAL A 45 -9.23 14.84 -1.38
N VAL A 46 -9.44 14.35 -2.61
CA VAL A 46 -10.50 13.38 -2.92
C VAL A 46 -10.07 11.93 -2.65
N ALA A 47 -8.84 11.55 -3.01
CA ALA A 47 -8.37 10.18 -2.90
C ALA A 47 -8.21 9.73 -1.44
N VAL A 48 -7.64 10.58 -0.59
CA VAL A 48 -7.40 10.25 0.83
C VAL A 48 -8.68 9.83 1.58
N PRO A 49 -9.78 10.60 1.56
CA PRO A 49 -11.00 10.18 2.27
C PRO A 49 -11.62 8.92 1.67
N LEU A 50 -11.54 8.71 0.35
CA LEU A 50 -12.03 7.50 -0.29
C LEU A 50 -11.25 6.27 0.15
N VAL A 51 -9.92 6.34 0.11
CA VAL A 51 -9.04 5.23 0.54
C VAL A 51 -9.20 4.97 2.03
N PHE A 52 -9.27 6.02 2.85
CA PHE A 52 -9.51 5.88 4.28
C PHE A 52 -10.83 5.15 4.56
N ARG A 53 -11.92 5.52 3.86
CA ARG A 53 -13.20 4.82 3.99
C ARG A 53 -13.13 3.38 3.51
N ALA A 54 -12.40 3.10 2.44
CA ALA A 54 -12.18 1.73 1.97
C ALA A 54 -11.46 0.87 3.02
N PHE A 55 -10.42 1.39 3.67
CA PHE A 55 -9.75 0.70 4.77
C PHE A 55 -10.66 0.50 5.97
N ALA A 56 -11.41 1.52 6.37
CA ALA A 56 -12.36 1.41 7.48
C ALA A 56 -13.46 0.37 7.20
N PHE A 57 -13.96 0.29 5.96
CA PHE A 57 -14.97 -0.68 5.56
C PHE A 57 -14.42 -2.11 5.46
N ALA A 58 -13.19 -2.26 4.98
CA ALA A 58 -12.52 -3.57 4.83
C ALA A 58 -11.90 -4.09 6.14
N ALA A 59 -11.89 -3.29 7.20
CA ALA A 59 -11.32 -3.68 8.48
C ALA A 59 -12.14 -4.81 9.13
N SER A 60 -11.47 -5.91 9.47
CA SER A 60 -12.05 -6.99 10.27
C SER A 60 -12.39 -6.50 11.69
N PRO A 61 -13.40 -7.08 12.37
CA PRO A 61 -13.63 -6.86 13.80
C PRO A 61 -12.42 -7.16 14.68
N THR A 62 -11.49 -7.98 14.18
CA THR A 62 -10.24 -8.36 14.85
C THR A 62 -9.01 -7.62 14.31
N ALA A 63 -9.20 -6.51 13.58
CA ALA A 63 -8.11 -5.71 13.06
C ALA A 63 -7.32 -5.04 14.18
N GLU A 64 -6.00 -5.07 14.07
CA GLU A 64 -5.08 -4.44 15.00
C GLU A 64 -4.17 -3.46 14.28
N ALA A 65 -3.78 -2.41 14.99
CA ALA A 65 -2.80 -1.47 14.49
C ALA A 65 -1.47 -2.20 14.19
N GLY A 66 -0.97 -2.06 12.97
CA GLY A 66 0.20 -2.73 12.42
C GLY A 66 -0.14 -3.74 11.32
N ASP A 67 -1.39 -4.21 11.23
CA ASP A 67 -1.78 -5.22 10.23
C ASP A 67 -1.70 -4.67 8.81
N VAL A 68 -2.17 -3.43 8.61
CA VAL A 68 -2.16 -2.78 7.29
C VAL A 68 -0.72 -2.50 6.84
N THR A 69 0.12 -2.06 7.77
CA THR A 69 1.55 -1.83 7.54
C THR A 69 2.26 -3.13 7.20
N ALA A 70 2.06 -4.20 7.97
CA ALA A 70 2.67 -5.50 7.70
C ALA A 70 2.27 -6.01 6.30
N ARG A 71 0.98 -5.90 5.96
CA ARG A 71 0.43 -6.30 4.66
C ARG A 71 1.08 -5.55 3.50
N PHE A 72 1.12 -4.23 3.55
CA PHE A 72 1.69 -3.43 2.46
C PHE A 72 3.21 -3.53 2.41
N ALA A 73 3.90 -3.55 3.54
CA ALA A 73 5.35 -3.75 3.58
C ALA A 73 5.74 -5.08 2.92
N SER A 74 5.09 -6.19 3.28
CA SER A 74 5.35 -7.48 2.65
C SER A 74 4.99 -7.49 1.17
N PHE A 75 3.88 -6.84 0.79
CA PHE A 75 3.48 -6.72 -0.61
C PHE A 75 4.58 -6.05 -1.43
N PHE A 76 5.04 -4.87 -0.99
CA PHE A 76 6.03 -4.10 -1.72
C PHE A 76 7.38 -4.80 -1.74
N VAL A 77 7.88 -5.27 -0.59
CA VAL A 77 9.17 -5.97 -0.52
C VAL A 77 9.18 -7.17 -1.47
N VAL A 78 8.17 -8.05 -1.40
CA VAL A 78 8.14 -9.24 -2.25
C VAL A 78 7.94 -8.89 -3.73
N SER A 79 7.04 -7.94 -4.04
CA SER A 79 6.80 -7.52 -5.43
C SER A 79 8.06 -6.92 -6.05
N PHE A 80 8.72 -5.98 -5.35
CA PHE A 80 9.92 -5.32 -5.86
C PHE A 80 11.09 -6.29 -5.98
N THR A 81 11.36 -7.09 -4.95
CA THR A 81 12.46 -8.07 -4.99
C THR A 81 12.25 -9.09 -6.09
N LEU A 82 11.04 -9.62 -6.24
CA LEU A 82 10.77 -10.60 -7.29
C LEU A 82 10.80 -9.95 -8.67
N ARG A 83 10.30 -8.72 -8.82
CA ARG A 83 10.39 -7.98 -10.08
C ARG A 83 11.83 -7.79 -10.50
N LEU A 84 12.70 -7.33 -9.61
CA LEU A 84 14.13 -7.12 -9.89
C LEU A 84 14.83 -8.45 -10.22
N GLY A 85 14.51 -9.52 -9.48
CA GLY A 85 15.07 -10.85 -9.75
C GLY A 85 14.63 -11.43 -11.10
N LEU A 86 13.34 -11.30 -11.46
CA LEU A 86 12.80 -11.75 -12.74
C LEU A 86 13.40 -10.96 -13.91
N ASP A 87 13.54 -9.65 -13.76
CA ASP A 87 14.14 -8.80 -14.78
C ASP A 87 15.62 -9.16 -15.00
N ALA A 88 16.36 -9.47 -13.92
CA ALA A 88 17.76 -9.89 -13.99
C ALA A 88 17.97 -11.22 -14.74
N VAL A 89 16.98 -12.12 -14.77
CA VAL A 89 17.04 -13.39 -15.53
C VAL A 89 16.39 -13.29 -16.91
N GLY A 90 16.07 -12.08 -17.37
CA GLY A 90 15.44 -11.83 -18.67
C GLY A 90 13.93 -12.13 -18.72
N PHE A 91 13.30 -12.45 -17.59
CA PHE A 91 11.85 -12.62 -17.46
C PHE A 91 11.17 -11.29 -17.12
N GLY A 92 11.51 -10.26 -17.90
CA GLY A 92 10.95 -8.92 -17.78
C GLY A 92 9.54 -8.77 -18.38
N GLY A 93 9.06 -7.54 -18.47
CA GLY A 93 7.79 -7.22 -19.13
C GLY A 93 6.53 -7.56 -18.32
N LEU A 94 5.39 -7.68 -19.01
CA LEU A 94 4.07 -7.82 -18.39
C LEU A 94 3.93 -9.11 -17.56
N ALA A 95 4.42 -10.24 -18.08
CA ALA A 95 4.35 -11.51 -17.37
C ALA A 95 5.12 -11.46 -16.03
N GLY A 96 6.34 -10.93 -16.04
CA GLY A 96 7.12 -10.74 -14.81
C GLY A 96 6.46 -9.76 -13.82
N ASN A 97 5.78 -8.72 -14.32
CA ASN A 97 4.99 -7.81 -13.48
C ASN A 97 3.80 -8.51 -12.82
N VAL A 98 3.05 -9.31 -13.57
CA VAL A 98 1.90 -10.05 -13.02
C VAL A 98 2.36 -11.06 -11.96
N VAL A 99 3.43 -11.81 -12.24
CA VAL A 99 3.98 -12.79 -11.29
C VAL A 99 4.47 -12.11 -10.00
N SER A 100 5.21 -11.00 -10.12
CA SER A 100 5.69 -10.24 -8.96
C SER A 100 4.56 -9.68 -8.10
N LEU A 101 3.53 -9.09 -8.73
CA LEU A 101 2.35 -8.60 -8.02
C LEU A 101 1.56 -9.71 -7.34
N ALA A 102 1.38 -10.86 -8.01
CA ALA A 102 0.70 -12.02 -7.44
C ALA A 102 1.44 -12.58 -6.22
N ALA A 103 2.77 -12.72 -6.32
CA ALA A 103 3.59 -13.17 -5.20
C ALA A 103 3.54 -12.17 -4.03
N GLY A 104 3.61 -10.87 -4.32
CA GLY A 104 3.43 -9.82 -3.32
C GLY A 104 2.08 -9.90 -2.63
N TRP A 105 1.00 -10.14 -3.39
CA TRP A 105 -0.34 -10.29 -2.82
C TRP A 105 -0.44 -11.49 -1.89
N LEU A 106 0.11 -12.64 -2.28
CA LEU A 106 0.17 -13.83 -1.43
C LEU A 106 0.95 -13.56 -0.14
N ALA A 107 2.11 -12.91 -0.25
CA ALA A 107 2.90 -12.51 0.91
C ALA A 107 2.12 -11.56 1.83
N ALA A 108 1.38 -10.60 1.26
CA ALA A 108 0.52 -9.67 1.97
C ALA A 108 -0.58 -10.38 2.78
N THR A 109 -1.24 -11.36 2.15
CA THR A 109 -2.27 -12.16 2.84
C THR A 109 -1.70 -13.00 3.98
N TYR A 110 -0.50 -13.53 3.82
CA TYR A 110 0.20 -14.27 4.87
C TYR A 110 0.64 -13.35 6.00
N ALA A 111 1.27 -12.22 5.67
CA ALA A 111 1.80 -11.24 6.60
C ALA A 111 0.73 -10.64 7.52
N ALA A 112 -0.45 -10.33 6.97
CA ALA A 112 -1.56 -9.76 7.73
C ALA A 112 -2.01 -10.66 8.90
N THR A 113 -1.75 -11.97 8.83
CA THR A 113 -2.14 -12.92 9.89
C THR A 113 -0.99 -13.29 10.84
N ARG A 114 0.26 -13.22 10.37
CA ARG A 114 1.42 -13.79 11.08
C ARG A 114 2.52 -12.79 11.44
N LEU A 115 2.60 -11.62 10.80
CA LEU A 115 3.76 -10.73 10.92
C LEU A 115 3.53 -9.48 11.77
N ASN A 116 2.35 -9.29 12.37
CA ASN A 116 2.14 -8.19 13.31
C ASN A 116 2.71 -8.55 14.71
N PRO A 117 3.76 -7.87 15.20
CA PRO A 117 4.37 -8.17 16.50
C PRO A 117 3.41 -8.03 17.68
N ARG A 118 2.36 -7.19 17.56
CA ARG A 118 1.34 -7.04 18.61
C ARG A 118 0.50 -8.30 18.80
N ARG A 119 0.37 -9.12 17.77
CA ARG A 119 -0.33 -10.41 17.83
C ARG A 119 0.54 -11.51 18.45
N TRP A 120 1.88 -11.37 18.40
CA TRP A 120 2.82 -12.35 18.96
C TRP A 120 2.76 -12.40 20.49
N GLY A 121 2.40 -11.30 21.15
CA GLY A 121 2.29 -11.24 22.61
C GLY A 121 1.02 -11.86 23.21
N ARG A 122 0.01 -12.23 22.40
CA ARG A 122 -1.25 -12.84 22.90
C ARG A 122 -1.38 -14.33 22.64
N GLY A 123 -0.58 -14.88 21.74
CA GLY A 123 -0.41 -16.32 21.55
C GLY A 123 0.95 -16.70 22.09
N GLY A 124 1.02 -17.00 23.39
CA GLY A 124 2.23 -17.55 23.98
C GLY A 124 2.72 -18.71 23.13
N VAL A 125 3.96 -18.63 22.68
CA VAL A 125 4.74 -19.83 22.41
C VAL A 125 4.84 -20.50 23.76
N SER A 126 3.99 -21.52 23.99
CA SER A 126 4.20 -22.48 25.06
C SER A 126 5.51 -23.19 24.71
N ALA A 127 6.60 -22.73 25.31
CA ALA A 127 7.82 -23.50 25.47
C ALA A 127 7.57 -24.67 26.42
#